data_AF-W6KKS5-F1
#
_entry.id   AF-W6KKS5-F1
#
_cell.length_a   1.000
_cell.length_b   1.000
_cell.length_c   1.000
_cell.angle_alpha   90.00
_cell.angle_beta   90.00
_cell.angle_gamma   90.00
#
_symmetry.space_group_name_H-M   'P 1'
#
loop_
_entity.id
_entity.type
_entity.pdbx_description
1 polymer ?
#
loop_
_entity_poly.entity_id
_entity_poly.type
_entity_poly.pdbx_seq_one_letter_code
_entity_poly.pdbx_strand_id
1 'polypeptide(L)'
;MDFDDLTEQISFEKAVARARSHILQASSASGNFDELISKYSAFKDISREAKKRGKLISSVLVAAEGIVRSFSPSPEVSSSETSLGSYVCSEDEEKLLRLLLTMYMHLYSNNPVPTRQQWSDAVYSTISGAFDKTSMRKDFKFNGHTPLQSSYTTALFEVFCTSRGTVNCEEESDDGSFVDSQFISYLKRLLVLGRKNASRGGFMNPAESGKPINEMLRAVRQFVNSNTIDW
;
A
#
# COMPACT_ATOMS: atom_id res chain seq x y z
N MET A 1 -65.95 -21.18 9.47
CA MET A 1 -64.74 -20.87 10.24
C MET A 1 -63.63 -20.82 9.21
N ASP A 2 -63.36 -19.62 8.73
CA ASP A 2 -62.40 -19.39 7.65
C ASP A 2 -60.99 -19.32 8.27
N PHE A 3 -60.13 -20.23 7.85
CA PHE A 3 -58.72 -20.34 8.27
C PHE A 3 -57.81 -19.70 7.21
N ASP A 4 -58.07 -18.43 6.88
CA ASP A 4 -57.30 -17.68 5.86
C ASP A 4 -56.21 -16.77 6.44
N ASP A 5 -55.79 -16.97 7.68
CA ASP A 5 -54.59 -16.33 8.25
C ASP A 5 -53.35 -17.22 8.07
N LEU A 6 -53.03 -17.54 6.81
CA LEU A 6 -51.69 -17.98 6.45
C LEU A 6 -50.80 -16.74 6.48
N THR A 7 -50.21 -16.51 7.66
CA THR A 7 -49.08 -15.63 7.93
C THR A 7 -48.30 -15.29 6.67
N GLU A 8 -48.42 -14.05 6.18
CA GLU A 8 -47.57 -13.49 5.12
C GLU A 8 -46.12 -13.53 5.62
N GLN A 9 -45.46 -14.66 5.39
CA GLN A 9 -44.07 -14.84 5.74
C GLN A 9 -43.28 -14.05 4.71
N ILE A 10 -42.94 -12.80 5.08
CA ILE A 10 -42.12 -11.91 4.27
C ILE A 10 -40.86 -12.69 3.86
N SER A 11 -40.67 -12.87 2.56
CA SER A 11 -39.49 -13.57 2.06
C SER A 11 -38.22 -12.86 2.53
N PHE A 12 -37.16 -13.63 2.77
CA PHE A 12 -35.88 -13.09 3.20
C PHE A 12 -35.38 -11.95 2.29
N GLU A 13 -35.53 -12.09 0.97
CA GLU A 13 -35.20 -11.04 0.00
C GLU A 13 -35.99 -9.76 0.21
N LYS A 14 -37.30 -9.86 0.49
CA LYS A 14 -38.15 -8.69 0.74
C LYS A 14 -37.81 -8.04 2.08
N ALA A 15 -37.41 -8.81 3.08
CA ALA A 15 -36.88 -8.30 4.34
C ALA A 15 -35.54 -7.56 4.15
N VAL A 16 -34.61 -8.14 3.37
CA VAL A 16 -33.31 -7.53 3.03
C VAL A 16 -33.49 -6.26 2.21
N ALA A 17 -34.37 -6.26 1.21
CA ALA A 17 -34.68 -5.09 0.40
C ALA A 17 -35.28 -3.96 1.25
N ARG A 18 -36.19 -4.29 2.18
CA ARG A 18 -36.79 -3.32 3.11
C ARG A 18 -35.74 -2.75 4.08
N ALA A 19 -34.86 -3.59 4.63
CA ALA A 19 -33.77 -3.15 5.49
C ALA A 19 -32.78 -2.24 4.74
N ARG A 20 -32.42 -2.60 3.49
CA ARG A 20 -31.59 -1.77 2.61
C ARG A 20 -32.22 -0.40 2.36
N SER A 21 -33.50 -0.37 1.97
CA SER A 21 -34.23 0.87 1.74
C SER A 21 -34.28 1.75 2.99
N HIS A 22 -34.52 1.15 4.16
CA HIS A 22 -34.53 1.87 5.43
C HIS A 22 -33.16 2.43 5.82
N ILE A 23 -32.06 1.69 5.60
CA ILE A 23 -30.69 2.18 5.81
C ILE A 23 -30.40 3.34 4.87
N LEU A 24 -30.73 3.21 3.59
CA LEU A 24 -30.49 4.23 2.56
C LEU A 24 -31.28 5.53 2.82
N GLN A 25 -32.52 5.41 3.31
CA GLN A 25 -33.34 6.55 3.71
C GLN A 25 -32.77 7.26 4.94
N ALA A 26 -32.26 6.52 5.94
CA ALA A 26 -31.60 7.12 7.10
C ALA A 26 -30.32 7.89 6.72
N SER A 27 -29.61 7.47 5.67
CA SER A 27 -28.40 8.13 5.15
C SER A 27 -28.65 9.31 4.20
N SER A 28 -29.90 9.61 3.85
CA SER A 28 -30.23 10.72 2.93
C SER A 28 -30.40 12.08 3.63
N ALA A 29 -30.51 12.08 4.96
CA ALA A 29 -30.14 13.22 5.77
C ALA A 29 -28.62 13.18 6.00
N SER A 30 -27.96 14.32 6.19
CA SER A 30 -26.56 14.39 6.68
C SER A 30 -26.44 13.89 8.14
N GLY A 31 -27.20 12.85 8.49
CA GLY A 31 -27.41 12.27 9.79
C GLY A 31 -26.24 11.39 10.20
N ASN A 32 -25.85 11.57 11.45
CA ASN A 32 -24.67 11.03 12.10
C ASN A 32 -24.39 9.56 11.75
N PHE A 33 -23.24 9.31 11.14
CA PHE A 33 -22.65 7.97 11.02
C PHE A 33 -22.59 7.25 12.38
N ASP A 34 -22.42 8.01 13.46
CA ASP A 34 -22.47 7.51 14.84
C ASP A 34 -23.83 6.90 15.21
N GLU A 35 -24.94 7.44 14.70
CA GLU A 35 -26.28 6.90 14.93
C GLU A 35 -26.45 5.56 14.21
N LEU A 36 -25.98 5.45 12.96
CA LEU A 36 -25.93 4.19 12.20
C LEU A 36 -25.09 3.12 12.91
N ILE A 37 -23.91 3.48 13.42
CA ILE A 37 -23.05 2.59 14.21
C ILE A 37 -23.75 2.15 15.50
N SER A 38 -24.44 3.07 16.19
CA SER A 38 -25.12 2.76 17.45
C SER A 38 -26.33 1.84 17.26
N LYS A 39 -27.04 2.00 16.13
CA LYS A 39 -28.31 1.33 15.85
C LYS A 39 -28.14 -0.06 15.26
N TYR A 40 -27.06 -0.31 14.52
CA TYR A 40 -26.83 -1.60 13.87
C TYR A 40 -25.46 -2.19 14.23
N SER A 41 -25.45 -3.39 14.82
CA SER A 41 -24.23 -4.09 15.23
C SER A 41 -23.26 -4.35 14.07
N ALA A 42 -23.76 -4.60 12.86
CA ALA A 42 -22.94 -4.80 11.68
C ALA A 42 -22.04 -3.58 11.38
N PHE A 43 -22.56 -2.35 11.47
CA PHE A 43 -21.76 -1.14 11.28
C PHE A 43 -20.72 -0.92 12.39
N LYS A 44 -21.01 -1.38 13.61
CA LYS A 44 -20.03 -1.37 14.72
C LYS A 44 -18.86 -2.29 14.45
N ASP A 45 -19.10 -3.47 13.89
CA ASP A 45 -18.03 -4.41 13.55
C ASP A 45 -17.21 -3.92 12.36
N ILE A 46 -17.87 -3.37 11.33
CA ILE A 46 -17.19 -2.70 10.21
C ILE A 46 -16.30 -1.54 10.71
N SER A 47 -16.83 -0.67 11.57
CA SER A 47 -16.07 0.46 12.14
C SER A 47 -14.87 -0.02 12.96
N ARG A 48 -15.06 -1.06 13.78
CA ARG A 48 -13.98 -1.67 14.56
C ARG A 48 -12.88 -2.22 13.66
N GLU A 49 -13.26 -2.91 12.59
CA GLU A 49 -12.31 -3.51 11.65
C GLU A 49 -11.57 -2.44 10.83
N ALA A 50 -12.29 -1.44 10.33
CA ALA A 50 -11.69 -0.27 9.66
C ALA A 50 -10.66 0.42 10.57
N LYS A 51 -10.96 0.59 11.87
CA LYS A 51 -10.03 1.16 12.84
C LYS A 51 -8.80 0.28 13.07
N LYS A 52 -8.96 -1.05 13.16
CA LYS A 52 -7.81 -1.97 13.26
C LYS A 52 -6.94 -1.89 12.01
N ARG A 53 -7.54 -1.92 10.83
CA ARG A 53 -6.85 -1.83 9.54
C ARG A 53 -6.09 -0.51 9.40
N GLY A 54 -6.72 0.62 9.72
CA GLY A 54 -6.06 1.93 9.70
C GLY A 54 -4.84 1.99 10.62
N LYS A 55 -4.94 1.42 11.84
CA LYS A 55 -3.78 1.31 12.75
C LYS A 55 -2.67 0.43 12.18
N LEU A 56 -3.02 -0.69 11.56
CA LEU A 56 -2.06 -1.61 10.95
C LEU A 56 -1.32 -0.93 9.79
N ILE A 57 -2.05 -0.33 8.84
CA ILE A 57 -1.48 0.40 7.70
C ILE A 57 -0.58 1.54 8.18
N SER A 58 -1.05 2.35 9.15
CA SER A 58 -0.25 3.44 9.72
C SER A 58 1.05 2.94 10.33
N SER A 59 1.01 1.85 11.11
CA SER A 59 2.21 1.25 11.72
C SER A 59 3.20 0.75 10.66
N VAL A 60 2.70 0.16 9.58
CA VAL A 60 3.50 -0.33 8.46
C VAL A 60 4.13 0.82 7.67
N LEU A 61 3.40 1.92 7.44
CA LEU A 61 3.93 3.11 6.78
C LEU A 61 5.04 3.78 7.60
N VAL A 62 4.89 3.87 8.92
CA VAL A 62 5.93 4.37 9.82
C VAL A 62 7.18 3.47 9.80
N ALA A 63 6.97 2.14 9.81
CA ALA A 63 8.07 1.19 9.70
C ALA A 63 8.78 1.28 8.33
N ALA A 64 8.03 1.44 7.25
CA ALA A 64 8.55 1.66 5.90
C ALA A 64 9.37 2.96 5.82
N GLU A 65 8.90 4.04 6.44
CA GLU A 65 9.65 5.30 6.55
C GLU A 65 10.99 5.12 7.27
N GLY A 66 10.98 4.43 8.41
CA GLY A 66 12.22 4.14 9.15
C GLY A 66 13.22 3.31 8.34
N ILE A 67 12.73 2.31 7.59
CA ILE A 67 13.57 1.53 6.67
C ILE A 67 14.16 2.43 5.58
N VAL A 68 13.34 3.26 4.92
CA VAL A 68 13.83 4.15 3.86
C VAL A 68 14.84 5.17 4.40
N ARG A 69 14.63 5.73 5.60
CA ARG A 69 15.61 6.65 6.22
C ARG A 69 16.95 5.98 6.48
N SER A 70 16.96 4.69 6.80
CA SER A 70 18.19 3.91 7.02
C SER A 70 19.05 3.71 5.78
N PHE A 71 18.55 4.04 4.59
CA PHE A 71 19.30 3.93 3.33
C PHE A 71 20.29 5.08 3.17
N SER A 72 20.09 6.19 3.89
CA SER A 72 20.95 7.37 3.79
C SER A 72 22.39 7.01 4.19
N PRO A 73 23.39 7.30 3.34
CA PRO A 73 24.78 7.00 3.67
C PRO A 73 25.21 7.80 4.91
N SER A 74 25.77 7.11 5.91
CA SER A 74 26.43 7.77 7.02
C SER A 74 27.68 8.50 6.47
N PRO A 75 27.86 9.80 6.77
CA PRO A 75 28.98 10.59 6.23
C PRO A 75 30.37 10.14 6.72
N GLU A 76 30.47 9.16 7.63
CA GLU A 76 31.71 8.88 8.37
C GLU A 76 32.61 7.77 7.80
N VAL A 77 32.22 7.01 6.76
CA VAL A 77 33.05 5.89 6.26
C VAL A 77 33.45 6.11 4.80
N SER A 78 34.35 7.07 4.61
CA SER A 78 35.06 7.27 3.36
C SER A 78 36.40 6.54 3.39
N SER A 79 36.44 5.20 3.38
CA SER A 79 37.65 4.47 2.95
C SER A 79 37.35 3.01 2.62
N SER A 80 37.76 2.59 1.42
CA SER A 80 38.27 1.26 1.09
C SER A 80 37.44 0.03 1.52
N GLU A 81 36.69 -0.55 0.58
CA GLU A 81 37.11 -1.82 -0.04
C GLU A 81 36.03 -2.39 -0.98
N THR A 82 36.53 -2.83 -2.12
CA THR A 82 35.84 -3.34 -3.28
C THR A 82 35.25 -4.74 -2.99
N SER A 83 34.15 -4.85 -2.26
CA SER A 83 33.39 -6.11 -2.22
C SER A 83 32.49 -6.22 -3.45
N LEU A 84 32.99 -6.86 -4.50
CA LEU A 84 32.22 -7.27 -5.66
C LEU A 84 31.03 -8.14 -5.21
N GLY A 85 29.79 -7.71 -5.49
CA GLY A 85 28.60 -8.57 -5.43
C GLY A 85 27.46 -8.13 -4.51
N SER A 86 27.62 -7.06 -3.71
CA SER A 86 26.51 -6.54 -2.90
C SER A 86 25.71 -5.49 -3.66
N TYR A 87 24.49 -5.83 -4.09
CA TYR A 87 23.55 -4.86 -4.66
C TYR A 87 23.19 -3.82 -3.60
N VAL A 88 23.83 -2.65 -3.67
CA VAL A 88 23.52 -1.46 -2.87
C VAL A 88 22.33 -0.75 -3.51
N CYS A 89 21.41 -0.23 -2.69
CA CYS A 89 20.32 0.63 -3.19
C CYS A 89 20.96 1.83 -3.90
N SER A 90 20.64 2.06 -5.17
CA SER A 90 21.14 3.24 -5.88
C SER A 90 20.45 4.49 -5.33
N GLU A 91 21.10 5.65 -5.46
CA GLU A 91 20.52 6.94 -5.04
C GLU A 91 19.17 7.20 -5.73
N ASP A 92 19.04 6.82 -7.00
CA ASP A 92 17.78 6.96 -7.76
C ASP A 92 16.69 6.00 -7.25
N GLU A 93 17.05 4.77 -6.89
CA GLU A 93 16.10 3.83 -6.30
C GLU A 93 15.63 4.32 -4.93
N GLU A 94 16.54 4.86 -4.10
CA GLU A 94 16.18 5.46 -2.81
C GLU A 94 15.23 6.65 -2.97
N LYS A 95 15.53 7.57 -3.90
CA LYS A 95 14.64 8.70 -4.23
C LYS A 95 13.26 8.23 -4.65
N LEU A 96 13.18 7.23 -5.53
CA LEU A 96 11.92 6.65 -5.96
C LEU A 96 11.14 6.03 -4.79
N LEU A 97 11.81 5.26 -3.93
CA LEU A 97 11.16 4.62 -2.78
C LEU A 97 10.62 5.62 -1.76
N ARG A 98 11.31 6.76 -1.57
CA ARG A 98 10.80 7.89 -0.76
C ARG A 98 9.58 8.54 -1.40
N LEU A 99 9.60 8.78 -2.70
CA LEU A 99 8.46 9.37 -3.42
C LEU A 99 7.22 8.47 -3.34
N LEU A 100 7.40 7.17 -3.58
CA LEU A 100 6.32 6.20 -3.45
C LEU A 100 5.79 6.09 -2.02
N LEU A 101 6.66 6.19 -1.01
CA LEU A 101 6.23 6.22 0.38
C LEU A 101 5.30 7.41 0.66
N THR A 102 5.74 8.61 0.27
CA THR A 102 4.97 9.84 0.42
C THR A 102 3.62 9.74 -0.29
N MET A 103 3.62 9.18 -1.50
CA MET A 103 2.41 8.90 -2.25
C MET A 103 1.47 7.94 -1.50
N TYR A 104 1.95 6.81 -1.00
CA TYR A 104 1.11 5.86 -0.24
C TYR A 104 0.59 6.46 1.08
N MET A 105 1.42 7.23 1.79
CA MET A 105 0.99 7.96 2.98
C MET A 105 -0.16 8.91 2.66
N HIS A 106 -0.05 9.68 1.57
CA HIS A 106 -1.13 10.56 1.12
C HIS A 106 -2.36 9.78 0.69
N LEU A 107 -2.19 8.71 -0.10
CA LEU A 107 -3.29 7.92 -0.65
C LEU A 107 -4.15 7.31 0.46
N TYR A 108 -3.53 6.61 1.43
CA TYR A 108 -4.24 5.96 2.53
C TYR A 108 -4.75 6.93 3.61
N SER A 109 -4.22 8.16 3.67
CA SER A 109 -4.77 9.20 4.57
C SER A 109 -6.10 9.78 4.06
N ASN A 110 -6.28 9.81 2.74
CA ASN A 110 -7.48 10.37 2.11
C ASN A 110 -8.50 9.29 1.73
N ASN A 111 -8.04 8.08 1.41
CA ASN A 111 -8.88 6.99 0.92
C ASN A 111 -8.53 5.70 1.69
N PRO A 112 -9.39 5.23 2.62
CA PRO A 112 -9.11 4.02 3.39
C PRO A 112 -9.10 2.75 2.52
N VAL A 113 -9.82 2.77 1.39
CA VAL A 113 -9.81 1.76 0.33
C VAL A 113 -9.58 2.50 -0.97
N PRO A 114 -8.30 2.72 -1.37
CA PRO A 114 -8.01 3.45 -2.58
C PRO A 114 -8.40 2.64 -3.82
N THR A 115 -8.98 3.32 -4.79
CA THR A 115 -9.34 2.72 -6.08
C THR A 115 -8.11 2.60 -6.99
N ARG A 116 -8.16 1.72 -7.99
CA ARG A 116 -7.13 1.61 -9.04
C ARG A 116 -6.90 2.96 -9.73
N GLN A 117 -7.99 3.68 -10.00
CA GLN A 117 -7.92 5.02 -10.61
C GLN A 117 -7.20 6.02 -9.70
N GLN A 118 -7.59 6.09 -8.42
CA GLN A 118 -6.94 6.99 -7.44
C GLN A 118 -5.44 6.67 -7.28
N TRP A 119 -5.08 5.39 -7.26
CA TRP A 119 -3.68 4.97 -7.25
C TRP A 119 -2.95 5.42 -8.51
N SER A 120 -3.52 5.20 -9.70
CA SER A 120 -2.92 5.60 -10.97
C SER A 120 -2.68 7.10 -11.05
N ASP A 121 -3.66 7.90 -10.62
CA ASP A 121 -3.56 9.36 -10.59
C ASP A 121 -2.49 9.84 -9.60
N ALA A 122 -2.43 9.21 -8.41
CA ALA A 122 -1.41 9.52 -7.40
C ALA A 122 0.00 9.18 -7.89
N VAL A 123 0.18 8.02 -8.53
CA VAL A 123 1.45 7.62 -9.16
C VAL A 123 1.84 8.60 -10.25
N TYR A 124 0.90 8.98 -11.12
CA TYR A 124 1.16 9.92 -12.22
C TYR A 124 1.62 11.28 -11.71
N SER A 125 0.90 11.83 -10.73
CA SER A 125 1.25 13.11 -10.10
C SER A 125 2.64 13.06 -9.46
N THR A 126 2.95 11.98 -8.74
CA THR A 126 4.22 11.82 -8.01
C THR A 126 5.40 11.62 -8.95
N ILE A 127 5.27 10.76 -9.97
CA ILE A 127 6.38 10.38 -10.84
C ILE A 127 6.59 11.40 -11.96
N SER A 128 5.51 11.94 -12.55
CA SER A 128 5.64 12.87 -13.69
C SER A 128 6.31 14.20 -13.33
N GLY A 129 6.27 14.60 -12.06
CA GLY A 129 6.96 15.81 -11.57
C GLY A 129 8.42 15.57 -11.14
N ALA A 130 8.78 14.33 -10.79
CA ALA A 130 10.06 14.03 -10.15
C ALA A 130 11.08 13.34 -11.07
N PHE A 131 10.63 12.64 -12.12
CA PHE A 131 11.51 11.93 -13.03
C PHE A 131 11.30 12.39 -14.47
N ASP A 132 12.37 12.88 -15.10
CA ASP A 132 12.37 13.11 -16.54
C ASP A 132 12.22 11.74 -17.24
N LYS A 133 11.06 11.53 -17.87
CA LYS A 133 10.72 10.31 -18.62
C LYS A 133 11.77 9.97 -19.68
N THR A 134 12.56 10.94 -20.14
CA THR A 134 13.64 10.73 -21.10
C THR A 134 14.92 10.19 -20.46
N SER A 135 15.19 10.48 -19.19
CA SER A 135 16.36 9.97 -18.45
C SER A 135 16.21 8.46 -18.20
N MET A 136 15.06 8.04 -17.67
CA MET A 136 14.78 6.60 -17.45
C MET A 136 14.75 5.79 -18.76
N ARG A 137 14.26 6.36 -19.87
CA ARG A 137 14.19 5.65 -21.16
C ARG A 137 15.54 5.55 -21.87
N LYS A 138 16.44 6.51 -21.65
CA LYS A 138 17.82 6.47 -22.16
C LYS A 138 18.62 5.36 -21.50
N ASP A 139 18.44 5.14 -20.20
CA ASP A 139 19.06 4.01 -19.49
C ASP A 139 18.50 2.64 -19.95
N PHE A 140 17.24 2.61 -20.38
CA PHE A 140 16.61 1.43 -20.99
C PHE A 140 17.12 1.08 -22.40
N LYS A 141 17.77 2.02 -23.11
CA LYS A 141 18.19 1.85 -24.51
C LYS A 141 19.69 2.10 -24.76
N PHE A 142 20.53 2.18 -23.73
CA PHE A 142 21.96 2.41 -23.92
C PHE A 142 22.75 1.09 -23.98
N ASN A 143 23.05 0.66 -25.21
CA ASN A 143 24.21 -0.14 -25.60
C ASN A 143 24.70 -1.24 -24.64
N GLY A 144 24.17 -2.46 -24.75
CA GLY A 144 24.91 -3.73 -24.55
C GLY A 144 25.60 -3.99 -23.19
N HIS A 145 25.54 -3.06 -22.25
CA HIS A 145 26.08 -3.16 -20.90
C HIS A 145 24.96 -2.80 -19.94
N THR A 146 24.42 -3.84 -19.30
CA THR A 146 23.34 -3.78 -18.31
C THR A 146 23.52 -2.64 -17.32
N PRO A 147 22.63 -1.64 -17.30
CA PRO A 147 22.45 -0.86 -16.09
C PRO A 147 21.92 -1.83 -15.03
N LEU A 148 22.51 -1.80 -13.84
CA LEU A 148 22.07 -2.55 -12.66
C LEU A 148 20.71 -2.01 -12.13
N GLN A 149 19.77 -1.68 -13.03
CA GLN A 149 18.46 -1.18 -12.66
C GLN A 149 17.71 -2.32 -11.98
N SER A 150 17.14 -2.00 -10.82
CA SER A 150 16.42 -2.97 -10.01
C SER A 150 15.18 -3.44 -10.78
N SER A 151 14.97 -4.75 -10.86
CA SER A 151 13.79 -5.34 -11.51
C SER A 151 12.46 -4.75 -11.01
N TYR A 152 12.47 -4.19 -9.79
CA TYR A 152 11.33 -3.48 -9.22
C TYR A 152 11.07 -2.11 -9.86
N THR A 153 12.13 -1.34 -10.17
CA THR A 153 11.98 -0.05 -10.88
C THR A 153 11.44 -0.26 -12.30
N THR A 154 11.90 -1.32 -12.98
CA THR A 154 11.36 -1.77 -14.26
C THR A 154 9.89 -2.18 -14.14
N ALA A 155 9.55 -3.03 -13.17
CA ALA A 155 8.17 -3.47 -12.96
C ALA A 155 7.21 -2.31 -12.64
N LEU A 156 7.63 -1.35 -11.80
CA LEU A 156 6.85 -0.14 -11.52
C LEU A 156 6.62 0.69 -12.78
N PHE A 157 7.65 0.84 -13.61
CA PHE A 157 7.55 1.60 -14.86
C PHE A 157 6.67 0.87 -15.89
N GLU A 158 6.71 -0.45 -15.94
CA GLU A 158 5.81 -1.26 -16.77
C GLU A 158 4.36 -1.11 -16.32
N VAL A 159 4.07 -1.16 -15.01
CA VAL A 159 2.71 -0.91 -14.50
C VAL A 159 2.25 0.51 -14.84
N PHE A 160 3.13 1.51 -14.68
CA PHE A 160 2.87 2.90 -15.08
C PHE A 160 2.62 3.08 -16.58
N CYS A 161 3.33 2.35 -17.44
CA CYS A 161 3.13 2.43 -18.89
C CYS A 161 1.86 1.67 -19.34
N THR A 162 1.52 0.58 -18.64
CA THR A 162 0.35 -0.24 -18.95
C THR A 162 -0.95 0.49 -18.56
N SER A 163 -0.95 1.30 -17.50
CA SER A 163 -2.11 2.13 -17.14
C SER A 163 -2.41 3.26 -18.14
N ARG A 164 -1.51 3.57 -19.08
CA ARG A 164 -1.75 4.50 -20.20
C ARG A 164 -2.40 3.86 -21.43
N GLY A 165 -2.41 2.53 -21.52
CA GLY A 165 -3.20 1.85 -22.53
C GLY A 165 -4.65 1.98 -22.13
N THR A 166 -5.47 2.63 -22.95
CA THR A 166 -6.94 2.62 -22.86
C THR A 166 -7.43 1.18 -22.82
N VAL A 167 -7.48 0.60 -21.64
CA VAL A 167 -8.27 -0.59 -21.39
C VAL A 167 -9.64 -0.05 -21.05
N ASN A 168 -10.58 -0.27 -21.97
CA ASN A 168 -11.98 -0.37 -21.62
C ASN A 168 -12.08 -1.52 -20.60
N CYS A 169 -11.72 -1.26 -19.35
CA CYS A 169 -11.95 -2.18 -18.26
C CYS A 169 -13.45 -2.15 -18.06
N GLU A 170 -14.12 -3.20 -18.54
CA GLU A 170 -15.36 -3.67 -17.93
C GLU A 170 -15.23 -3.55 -16.42
N GLU A 171 -16.32 -3.16 -15.74
CA GLU A 171 -16.41 -2.85 -14.31
C GLU A 171 -15.81 -3.96 -13.42
N GLU A 172 -14.48 -4.08 -13.38
CA GLU A 172 -13.76 -4.88 -12.41
C GLU A 172 -14.03 -4.18 -11.08
N SER A 173 -14.76 -4.88 -10.20
CA SER A 173 -15.05 -4.46 -8.84
C SER A 173 -13.78 -3.89 -8.19
N ASP A 174 -13.73 -2.56 -8.06
CA ASP A 174 -12.59 -1.85 -7.49
C ASP A 174 -12.69 -1.88 -5.96
N ASP A 175 -12.46 -3.07 -5.41
CA ASP A 175 -12.46 -3.37 -3.98
C ASP A 175 -11.15 -2.97 -3.28
N GLY A 176 -10.24 -2.31 -4.01
CA GLY A 176 -8.92 -1.89 -3.53
C GLY A 176 -7.86 -2.99 -3.51
N SER A 177 -8.19 -4.25 -3.85
CA SER A 177 -7.24 -5.38 -3.87
C SER A 177 -6.04 -5.16 -4.77
N PHE A 178 -6.25 -4.47 -5.90
CA PHE A 178 -5.17 -4.05 -6.80
C PHE A 178 -4.18 -3.13 -6.10
N VAL A 179 -4.66 -2.10 -5.41
CA VAL A 179 -3.81 -1.11 -4.74
C VAL A 179 -3.04 -1.77 -3.59
N ASP A 180 -3.70 -2.63 -2.81
CA ASP A 180 -3.06 -3.40 -1.75
C ASP A 180 -1.95 -4.30 -2.31
N SER A 181 -2.15 -4.92 -3.48
CA SER A 181 -1.13 -5.74 -4.15
C SER A 181 0.09 -4.93 -4.60
N GLN A 182 -0.13 -3.70 -5.09
CA GLN A 182 0.96 -2.77 -5.43
C GLN A 182 1.71 -2.30 -4.18
N PHE A 183 0.99 -2.02 -3.09
CA PHE A 183 1.58 -1.64 -1.81
C PHE A 183 2.40 -2.79 -1.21
N ILE A 184 1.89 -4.02 -1.23
CA ILE A 184 2.63 -5.22 -0.81
C ILE A 184 3.91 -5.41 -1.64
N SER A 185 3.85 -5.18 -2.95
CA SER A 185 5.02 -5.28 -3.83
C SER A 185 6.09 -4.24 -3.47
N TYR A 186 5.67 -3.02 -3.16
CA TYR A 186 6.55 -1.97 -2.60
C TYR A 186 7.20 -2.39 -1.28
N LEU A 187 6.41 -2.90 -0.33
CA LEU A 187 6.91 -3.36 0.96
C LEU A 187 7.88 -4.55 0.84
N LYS A 188 7.63 -5.48 -0.07
CA LYS A 188 8.56 -6.58 -0.39
C LYS A 188 9.91 -6.05 -0.86
N ARG A 189 9.92 -5.00 -1.69
CA ARG A 189 11.17 -4.35 -2.11
C ARG A 189 11.91 -3.74 -0.92
N LEU A 190 11.21 -3.01 -0.05
CA LEU A 190 11.80 -2.47 1.18
C LEU A 190 12.40 -3.53 2.08
N LEU A 191 11.74 -4.69 2.23
CA LEU A 191 12.28 -5.80 3.03
C LEU A 191 13.59 -6.34 2.47
N VAL A 192 13.72 -6.45 1.15
CA VAL A 192 14.96 -6.91 0.50
C VAL A 192 16.10 -5.91 0.75
N LEU A 193 15.84 -4.62 0.55
CA LEU A 193 16.84 -3.57 0.73
C LEU A 193 17.21 -3.34 2.19
N GLY A 194 16.21 -3.27 3.08
CA GLY A 194 16.43 -3.06 4.51
C GLY A 194 17.19 -4.21 5.17
N ARG A 195 16.98 -5.48 4.77
CA ARG A 195 17.79 -6.61 5.26
C ARG A 195 19.26 -6.48 4.87
N LYS A 196 19.53 -6.06 3.63
CA LYS A 196 20.91 -5.87 3.14
C LYS A 196 21.62 -4.75 3.89
N ASN A 197 20.91 -3.66 4.19
CA ASN A 197 21.46 -2.52 4.92
C ASN A 197 21.63 -2.82 6.43
N ALA A 198 20.70 -3.56 7.04
CA ALA A 198 20.80 -3.96 8.45
C ALA A 198 22.05 -4.83 8.71
N SER A 199 22.43 -5.70 7.78
CA SER A 199 23.64 -6.54 7.90
C SER A 199 24.96 -5.75 7.84
N ARG A 200 24.95 -4.49 7.36
CA ARG A 200 26.15 -3.65 7.26
C ARG A 200 26.42 -2.81 8.51
N GLY A 201 25.42 -2.56 9.35
CA GLY A 201 25.56 -1.77 10.58
C GLY A 201 26.36 -2.45 11.72
N GLY A 202 26.92 -3.64 11.48
CA GLY A 202 27.56 -4.50 12.48
C GLY A 202 28.90 -4.02 13.06
N PHE A 203 29.40 -2.84 12.69
CA PHE A 203 30.66 -2.29 13.23
C PHE A 203 30.48 -1.29 14.38
N MET A 204 29.24 -0.93 14.73
CA MET A 204 28.95 -0.16 15.95
C MET A 204 28.13 -0.99 16.93
N ASN A 205 28.38 -0.75 18.22
CA ASN A 205 27.90 -1.54 19.36
C ASN A 205 26.52 -2.20 19.13
N PRO A 206 26.44 -3.55 19.09
CA PRO A 206 25.24 -4.29 18.66
C PRO A 206 24.04 -4.14 19.61
N ALA A 207 24.21 -3.47 20.75
CA ALA A 207 23.19 -3.33 21.77
C ALA A 207 22.15 -2.22 21.48
N GLU A 208 22.43 -1.23 20.63
CA GLU A 208 21.59 -0.01 20.55
C GLU A 208 21.20 0.44 19.13
N SER A 209 22.00 0.22 18.09
CA SER A 209 21.73 0.76 16.74
C SER A 209 20.90 -0.14 15.82
N GLY A 210 20.99 -1.48 15.96
CA GLY A 210 20.34 -2.45 15.07
C GLY A 210 18.95 -2.95 15.51
N LYS A 211 18.56 -2.68 16.76
CA LYS A 211 17.24 -3.07 17.30
C LYS A 211 16.06 -2.39 16.59
N PRO A 212 16.07 -1.08 16.30
CA PRO A 212 14.90 -0.41 15.71
C PRO A 212 14.61 -0.88 14.28
N ILE A 213 15.64 -1.05 13.43
CA ILE A 213 15.42 -1.47 12.02
C ILE A 213 14.90 -2.91 11.92
N ASN A 214 15.35 -3.81 12.79
CA ASN A 214 14.88 -5.19 12.79
C ASN A 214 13.42 -5.31 13.23
N GLU A 215 12.97 -4.45 14.15
CA GLU A 215 11.57 -4.33 14.53
C GLU A 215 10.71 -3.78 13.40
N MET A 216 11.19 -2.75 12.69
CA MET A 216 10.52 -2.22 11.50
C MET A 216 10.39 -3.28 10.40
N LEU A 217 11.47 -4.01 10.11
CA LEU A 217 11.47 -5.13 9.15
C LEU A 217 10.53 -6.25 9.58
N ARG A 218 10.36 -6.49 10.88
CA ARG A 218 9.40 -7.47 11.41
C ARG A 218 7.97 -7.01 11.18
N ALA A 219 7.64 -5.76 11.50
CA ALA A 219 6.31 -5.19 11.30
C ALA A 219 5.88 -5.24 9.83
N VAL A 220 6.75 -4.81 8.91
CA VAL A 220 6.49 -4.88 7.47
C VAL A 220 6.33 -6.33 7.00
N ARG A 221 7.16 -7.26 7.49
CA ARG A 221 7.08 -8.68 7.13
C ARG A 221 5.77 -9.32 7.60
N GLN A 222 5.32 -8.99 8.82
CA GLN A 222 4.06 -9.51 9.34
C GLN A 222 2.89 -9.08 8.46
N PHE A 223 2.85 -7.83 8.03
CA PHE A 223 1.83 -7.33 7.10
C PHE A 223 1.89 -7.98 5.73
N VAL A 224 3.09 -8.14 5.15
CA VAL A 224 3.25 -8.77 3.82
C VAL A 224 2.83 -10.24 3.83
N ASN A 225 3.00 -10.93 4.96
CA ASN A 225 2.71 -12.36 5.10
C ASN A 225 1.33 -12.65 5.68
N SER A 226 0.62 -11.64 6.20
CA SER A 226 -0.73 -11.83 6.68
C SER A 226 -1.66 -11.99 5.49
N ASN A 227 -2.27 -13.17 5.32
CA ASN A 227 -3.36 -13.44 4.36
C ASN A 227 -4.64 -12.64 4.70
N THR A 228 -4.54 -11.51 5.41
CA THR A 228 -5.67 -10.83 6.06
C THR A 228 -6.39 -9.84 5.15
N ILE A 229 -6.25 -9.95 3.83
CA ILE A 229 -7.02 -9.14 2.88
C ILE A 229 -7.93 -10.06 2.07
N ASP A 230 -8.64 -10.94 2.76
CA ASP A 230 -9.88 -11.53 2.22
C ASP A 230 -11.00 -10.61 2.71
N TRP A 231 -11.56 -9.82 1.79
CA TRP A 231 -12.73 -8.97 2.01
C TRP A 231 -14.03 -9.77 1.92
#